data_AF-A0A562Q3F9-F1
#
_entry.id   AF-A0A562Q3F9-F1
#
_cell.length_a   1.000
_cell.length_b   1.000
_cell.length_c   1.000
_cell.angle_alpha   90.00
_cell.angle_beta   90.00
_cell.angle_gamma   90.00
#
_symmetry.space_group_name_H-M   'P 1'
#
loop_
_entity.id
_entity.type
_entity.pdbx_description
1 polymer ?
#
loop_
_entity_poly.entity_id
_entity_poly.type
_entity_poly.pdbx_seq_one_letter_code
_entity_poly.pdbx_strand_id
1 'polypeptide(L)'
;MKTILLTVTLLAAGLHGACRAADDCTAPSARTLASIDELPEAVQALLGRREPGIGGIADAGSRFNPSDAVAGMPPLPMRRFASASAGDGCYAVTLEQGGIAHWFETHIVRRERGAWRVAGTRRPAPAELPPEHTKQRQP
;
A
#
# COMPACT_ATOMS: atom_id res chain seq x y z
N MET A 1 7.75 -46.23 -49.82
CA MET A 1 7.51 -44.78 -49.70
C MET A 1 6.37 -44.59 -48.70
N LYS A 2 6.65 -44.04 -47.50
CA LYS A 2 5.65 -43.79 -46.47
C LYS A 2 6.06 -42.50 -45.74
N THR A 3 5.37 -41.42 -46.07
CA THR A 3 5.62 -40.07 -45.54
C THR A 3 5.03 -39.98 -44.13
N ILE A 4 5.86 -39.68 -43.13
CA ILE A 4 5.44 -39.43 -41.75
C ILE A 4 5.31 -37.91 -41.59
N LEU A 5 4.08 -37.42 -41.42
CA LEU A 5 3.83 -36.04 -41.01
C LEU A 5 4.17 -35.89 -39.52
N LEU A 6 5.12 -35.01 -39.21
CA LEU A 6 5.40 -34.50 -37.88
C LEU A 6 4.42 -33.37 -37.56
N THR A 7 3.45 -33.63 -36.71
CA THR A 7 2.60 -32.60 -36.09
C THR A 7 3.39 -31.95 -34.95
N VAL A 8 3.90 -30.74 -35.18
CA VAL A 8 4.46 -29.91 -34.10
C VAL A 8 3.30 -29.22 -33.40
N THR A 9 2.93 -29.71 -32.21
CA THR A 9 1.97 -29.05 -31.33
C THR A 9 2.70 -27.91 -30.61
N LEU A 10 2.51 -26.67 -31.08
CA LEU A 10 2.95 -25.48 -30.35
C LEU A 10 2.10 -25.38 -29.06
N LEU A 11 2.68 -25.72 -27.91
CA LEU A 11 2.13 -25.32 -26.62
C LEU A 11 2.31 -23.81 -26.45
N ALA A 12 1.22 -23.06 -26.61
CA ALA A 12 1.14 -21.67 -26.17
C ALA A 12 1.10 -21.63 -24.63
N ALA A 13 2.27 -21.66 -24.00
CA ALA A 13 2.40 -21.48 -22.56
C ALA A 13 2.30 -19.99 -22.20
N GLY A 14 1.11 -19.57 -21.79
CA GLY A 14 0.88 -18.57 -20.73
C GLY A 14 1.49 -17.19 -20.89
N LEU A 15 0.79 -16.28 -21.57
CA LEU A 15 0.67 -14.92 -21.00
C LEU A 15 -0.12 -15.02 -19.68
N HIS A 16 0.07 -14.05 -18.78
CA HIS A 16 -0.55 -13.86 -17.45
C HIS A 16 0.32 -14.21 -16.23
N GLY A 17 1.53 -13.65 -16.16
CA GLY A 17 2.29 -13.54 -14.91
C GLY A 17 1.98 -12.23 -14.16
N ALA A 18 1.27 -12.35 -13.04
CA ALA A 18 1.23 -11.47 -11.86
C ALA A 18 1.03 -9.94 -12.03
N CYS A 19 -0.21 -9.48 -12.11
CA CYS A 19 -0.59 -8.13 -11.63
C CYS A 19 -1.94 -8.08 -10.88
N ARG A 20 -2.58 -9.21 -10.61
CA ARG A 20 -3.90 -9.24 -9.93
C ARG A 20 -3.84 -9.05 -8.41
N ALA A 21 -2.65 -8.99 -7.83
CA ALA A 21 -2.48 -8.98 -6.37
C ALA A 21 -2.76 -7.62 -5.71
N ALA A 22 -2.59 -6.50 -6.42
CA ALA A 22 -2.94 -5.20 -5.87
C ALA A 22 -4.46 -4.95 -5.94
N ASP A 23 -5.10 -5.47 -7.00
CA ASP A 23 -6.49 -5.16 -7.35
C ASP A 23 -7.50 -5.70 -6.33
N ASP A 24 -7.27 -6.90 -5.77
CA ASP A 24 -8.19 -7.50 -4.79
C ASP A 24 -8.33 -6.66 -3.51
N CYS A 25 -7.25 -5.99 -3.10
CA CYS A 25 -7.22 -5.22 -1.85
C CYS A 25 -8.00 -3.91 -1.98
N THR A 26 -8.20 -3.43 -3.21
CA THR A 26 -8.90 -2.18 -3.55
C THR A 26 -10.16 -2.42 -4.37
N ALA A 27 -10.68 -3.65 -4.39
CA ALA A 27 -11.92 -3.97 -5.09
C ALA A 27 -13.07 -3.07 -4.59
N PRO A 28 -14.12 -2.80 -5.37
CA PRO A 28 -15.24 -1.95 -4.94
C PRO A 28 -15.95 -2.43 -3.67
N SER A 29 -15.85 -3.72 -3.34
CA SER A 29 -16.36 -4.32 -2.10
C SER A 29 -15.42 -4.20 -0.90
N ALA A 30 -14.18 -3.74 -1.10
CA ALA A 30 -13.21 -3.57 -0.04
C ALA A 30 -13.68 -2.49 0.94
N ARG A 31 -13.57 -2.79 2.23
CA ARG A 31 -13.94 -1.84 3.28
C ARG A 31 -12.82 -0.79 3.40
N THR A 32 -13.18 0.49 3.37
CA THR A 32 -12.26 1.57 3.72
C THR A 32 -12.08 1.66 5.23
N LEU A 33 -10.83 1.83 5.67
CA LEU A 33 -10.43 2.10 7.04
C LEU A 33 -9.98 3.56 7.15
N ALA A 34 -10.40 4.22 8.21
CA ALA A 34 -10.13 5.64 8.48
C ALA A 34 -9.06 5.84 9.56
N SER A 35 -8.71 4.79 10.30
CA SER A 35 -7.62 4.81 11.28
C SER A 35 -6.68 3.63 11.09
N ILE A 36 -5.39 3.87 11.33
CA ILE A 36 -4.39 2.78 11.34
C ILE A 36 -4.62 1.78 12.49
N ASP A 37 -5.34 2.19 13.54
CA ASP A 37 -5.66 1.33 14.67
C ASP A 37 -6.76 0.30 14.33
N GLU A 38 -7.45 0.45 13.19
CA GLU A 38 -8.36 -0.56 12.64
C GLU A 38 -7.61 -1.73 11.96
N LEU A 39 -6.31 -1.58 11.67
CA LEU A 39 -5.50 -2.67 11.14
C LEU A 39 -5.13 -3.67 12.26
N PRO A 40 -4.98 -4.96 11.95
CA PRO A 40 -4.44 -5.92 12.91
C PRO A 40 -3.08 -5.47 13.44
N GLU A 41 -2.77 -5.70 14.72
CA GLU A 41 -1.50 -5.27 15.32
C GLU A 41 -0.27 -5.80 14.55
N ALA A 42 -0.35 -7.02 14.02
CA ALA A 42 0.72 -7.58 13.19
C ALA A 42 0.97 -6.76 11.91
N VAL A 43 -0.06 -6.20 11.29
CA VAL A 43 0.05 -5.31 10.13
C VAL A 43 0.62 -3.96 10.55
N GLN A 44 0.13 -3.40 11.66
CA GLN A 44 0.67 -2.14 12.20
C GLN A 44 2.17 -2.25 12.51
N ALA A 45 2.60 -3.38 13.09
CA ALA A 45 4.00 -3.67 13.38
C ALA A 45 4.83 -3.78 12.10
N LEU A 46 4.35 -4.48 11.07
CA LEU A 46 5.02 -4.58 9.76
C LEU A 46 5.23 -3.21 9.10
N LEU A 47 4.33 -2.27 9.32
CA LEU A 47 4.43 -0.91 8.80
C LEU A 47 5.32 -0.01 9.67
N GLY A 48 5.66 -0.42 10.89
CA GLY A 48 6.45 0.36 11.83
C GLY A 48 5.64 1.47 12.53
N ARG A 49 4.34 1.25 12.80
CA ARG A 49 3.48 2.24 13.50
C ARG A 49 4.09 2.76 14.79
N ARG A 50 4.70 1.88 15.59
CA ARG A 50 5.24 2.19 16.93
C ARG A 50 6.75 2.46 16.94
N GLU A 51 7.38 2.65 15.78
CA GLU A 51 8.80 3.04 15.73
C GLU A 51 9.01 4.37 16.47
N PRO A 52 10.07 4.49 17.29
CA PRO A 52 10.30 5.69 18.09
C PRO A 52 10.72 6.88 17.22
N GLY A 53 10.52 8.08 17.76
CA GLY A 53 10.89 9.34 17.14
C GLY A 53 10.18 9.59 15.80
N ILE A 54 10.94 9.98 14.77
CA ILE A 54 10.39 10.30 13.44
C ILE A 54 9.92 9.07 12.67
N GLY A 55 10.33 7.86 13.09
CA GLY A 55 10.11 6.62 12.36
C GLY A 55 8.69 6.08 12.45
N GLY A 56 7.92 6.48 13.47
CA GLY A 56 6.55 6.00 13.69
C GLY A 56 5.57 6.41 12.58
N ILE A 57 4.30 6.05 12.76
CA ILE A 57 3.22 6.51 11.88
C ILE A 57 2.19 7.21 12.74
N ALA A 58 1.87 8.47 12.46
CA ALA A 58 0.74 9.18 13.07
C ALA A 58 -0.59 8.69 12.48
N ASP A 59 -1.69 8.79 13.22
CA ASP A 59 -3.00 8.41 12.67
C ASP A 59 -3.55 9.49 11.72
N ALA A 60 -4.60 9.17 10.96
CA ALA A 60 -5.28 10.15 10.11
C ALA A 60 -5.70 11.39 10.92
N GLY A 61 -5.42 12.58 10.38
CA GLY A 61 -5.71 13.86 11.04
C GLY A 61 -4.84 14.20 12.27
N SER A 62 -4.01 13.27 12.76
CA SER A 62 -3.09 13.56 13.85
C SER A 62 -1.92 14.44 13.41
N ARG A 63 -1.26 15.08 14.39
CA ARG A 63 -0.03 15.85 14.16
C ARG A 63 1.08 14.91 13.71
N PHE A 64 1.77 15.31 12.66
CA PHE A 64 2.97 14.68 12.10
C PHE A 64 3.90 15.77 11.59
N ASN A 65 5.14 15.44 11.22
CA ASN A 65 6.08 16.39 10.65
C ASN A 65 6.06 16.32 9.10
N PRO A 66 5.44 17.28 8.39
CA PRO A 66 5.44 17.30 6.94
C PRO A 66 6.75 17.84 6.33
N SER A 67 7.56 18.57 7.09
CA SER A 67 8.77 19.23 6.60
C SER A 67 10.05 18.43 6.84
N ASP A 68 11.14 18.86 6.24
CA ASP A 68 12.49 18.36 6.45
C ASP A 68 13.08 18.74 7.82
N ALA A 69 12.68 19.89 8.36
CA ALA A 69 13.09 20.32 9.70
C ALA A 69 12.40 19.46 10.78
N VAL A 70 13.20 18.78 11.60
CA VAL A 70 12.72 18.05 12.78
C VAL A 70 12.87 18.94 14.01
N ALA A 71 11.74 19.32 14.61
CA ALA A 71 11.70 20.15 15.82
C ALA A 71 10.74 19.58 16.86
N GLY A 72 10.94 19.96 18.13
CA GLY A 72 10.13 19.51 19.28
C GLY A 72 10.71 18.27 19.98
N MET A 73 10.39 18.13 21.28
CA MET A 73 10.73 16.96 22.09
C MET A 73 9.48 16.40 22.79
N PRO A 74 9.07 15.15 22.53
CA PRO A 74 9.64 14.23 21.53
C PRO A 74 9.33 14.69 20.09
N PRO A 75 10.14 14.30 19.08
CA PRO A 75 9.87 14.62 17.69
C PRO A 75 8.59 13.92 17.20
N LEU A 76 7.85 14.59 16.31
CA LEU A 76 6.67 14.00 15.67
C LEU A 76 7.08 12.97 14.59
N PRO A 77 6.24 11.95 14.32
CA PRO A 77 6.44 11.04 13.20
C PRO A 77 6.49 11.78 11.86
N MET A 78 7.31 11.31 10.92
CA MET A 78 7.33 11.82 9.54
C MET A 78 6.37 11.08 8.61
N ARG A 79 5.79 9.97 9.07
CA ARG A 79 4.72 9.25 8.37
C ARG A 79 3.38 9.50 9.01
N ARG A 80 2.34 9.59 8.20
CA ARG A 80 0.95 9.64 8.66
C ARG A 80 0.09 8.68 7.86
N PHE A 81 -0.81 7.99 8.54
CA PHE A 81 -1.85 7.19 7.89
C PHE A 81 -2.83 8.10 7.15
N ALA A 82 -3.03 7.86 5.86
CA ALA A 82 -4.00 8.60 5.06
C ALA A 82 -5.30 7.80 4.88
N SER A 83 -5.19 6.55 4.47
CA SER A 83 -6.32 5.65 4.26
C SER A 83 -5.84 4.20 4.20
N ALA A 84 -6.76 3.25 4.32
CA ALA A 84 -6.53 1.90 3.83
C ALA A 84 -7.79 1.27 3.27
N SER A 85 -7.65 0.29 2.40
CA SER A 85 -8.72 -0.61 2.01
C SER A 85 -8.40 -2.03 2.48
N ALA A 86 -9.43 -2.72 2.97
CA ALA A 86 -9.37 -4.10 3.45
C ALA A 86 -10.12 -5.01 2.49
N GLY A 87 -9.39 -5.90 1.82
CA GLY A 87 -9.91 -6.99 1.01
C GLY A 87 -9.71 -8.36 1.68
N ASP A 88 -10.08 -9.44 1.01
CA ASP A 88 -9.94 -10.79 1.54
C ASP A 88 -8.46 -11.18 1.70
N GLY A 89 -7.98 -11.16 2.94
CA GLY A 89 -6.59 -11.52 3.27
C GLY A 89 -5.54 -10.50 2.84
N CYS A 90 -5.94 -9.25 2.56
CA CYS A 90 -4.99 -8.20 2.23
C CYS A 90 -5.47 -6.78 2.57
N TYR A 91 -4.50 -5.88 2.72
CA TYR A 91 -4.70 -4.45 2.93
C TYR A 91 -3.90 -3.66 1.90
N ALA A 92 -4.47 -2.59 1.35
CA ALA A 92 -3.73 -1.53 0.68
C ALA A 92 -3.72 -0.32 1.61
N VAL A 93 -2.55 0.02 2.16
CA VAL A 93 -2.40 1.06 3.20
C VAL A 93 -1.65 2.24 2.63
N THR A 94 -2.31 3.38 2.51
CA THR A 94 -1.72 4.61 2.00
C THR A 94 -1.16 5.44 3.15
N LEU A 95 0.14 5.71 3.07
CA LEU A 95 0.87 6.55 3.99
C LEU A 95 1.28 7.84 3.30
N GLU A 96 1.12 8.93 4.02
CA GLU A 96 1.71 10.23 3.72
C GLU A 96 3.11 10.31 4.33
N GLN A 97 4.05 10.81 3.55
CA GLN A 97 5.45 11.00 3.92
C GLN A 97 5.79 12.48 3.90
N GLY A 98 6.28 12.98 5.03
CA GLY A 98 6.93 14.28 5.13
C GLY A 98 8.43 14.21 4.84
N GLY A 99 9.09 15.37 4.95
CA GLY A 99 10.53 15.51 4.76
C GLY A 99 10.88 16.51 3.66
N ILE A 100 12.04 16.30 3.02
CA ILE A 100 12.52 17.16 1.91
C ILE A 100 11.52 17.15 0.74
N ALA A 101 10.91 15.99 0.50
CA ALA A 101 9.78 15.86 -0.39
C ALA A 101 8.56 15.42 0.42
N HIS A 102 7.38 15.87 -0.01
CA HIS A 102 6.11 15.40 0.50
C HIS A 102 5.45 14.50 -0.54
N TRP A 103 5.12 13.26 -0.17
CA TRP A 103 4.51 12.32 -1.10
C TRP A 103 3.59 11.32 -0.39
N PHE A 104 2.86 10.56 -1.19
CA PHE A 104 2.02 9.47 -0.70
C PHE A 104 2.45 8.16 -1.37
N GLU A 105 2.42 7.07 -0.61
CA GLU A 105 2.76 5.73 -1.07
C GLU A 105 1.79 4.71 -0.46
N THR A 106 1.37 3.73 -1.26
CA THR A 106 0.49 2.65 -0.81
C THR A 106 1.29 1.37 -0.64
N HIS A 107 1.29 0.83 0.58
CA HIS A 107 1.84 -0.48 0.92
C HIS A 107 0.79 -1.56 0.73
N ILE A 108 1.11 -2.61 -0.03
CA ILE A 108 0.26 -3.79 -0.16
C ILE A 108 0.71 -4.81 0.86
N VAL A 109 -0.16 -5.13 1.82
CA VAL A 109 0.10 -6.11 2.87
C VAL A 109 -0.80 -7.32 2.63
N ARG A 110 -0.22 -8.52 2.54
CA ARG A 110 -0.94 -9.75 2.23
C ARG A 110 -0.70 -10.82 3.28
N ARG A 111 -1.70 -11.68 3.48
CA ARG A 111 -1.57 -12.87 4.30
C ARG A 111 -1.12 -14.04 3.43
N GLU A 112 0.09 -14.53 3.67
CA GLU A 112 0.69 -15.65 2.97
C GLU A 112 1.09 -16.74 3.96
N ARG A 113 0.64 -17.97 3.73
CA ARG A 113 0.93 -19.13 4.62
C ARG A 113 0.65 -18.83 6.10
N GLY A 114 -0.44 -18.10 6.36
CA GLY A 114 -0.87 -17.74 7.71
C GLY A 114 -0.25 -16.48 8.31
N ALA A 115 0.79 -15.90 7.70
CA ALA A 115 1.50 -14.72 8.19
C ALA A 115 1.28 -13.49 7.30
N TRP A 116 1.26 -12.30 7.91
CA TRP A 116 1.23 -11.04 7.17
C TRP A 116 2.61 -10.69 6.62
N ARG A 117 2.67 -10.13 5.41
CA ARG A 117 3.89 -9.64 4.75
C ARG A 117 3.59 -8.41 3.90
N VAL A 118 4.56 -7.51 3.77
CA VAL A 118 4.52 -6.47 2.74
C VAL A 118 4.83 -7.12 1.40
N ALA A 119 3.84 -7.18 0.51
CA ALA A 119 3.96 -7.75 -0.82
C ALA A 119 4.54 -6.75 -1.84
N GLY A 120 4.46 -5.46 -1.55
CA GLY A 120 5.06 -4.41 -2.38
C GLY A 120 4.56 -3.02 -2.02
N THR A 121 5.02 -2.01 -2.75
CA THR A 121 4.53 -0.64 -2.68
C THR A 121 4.16 -0.12 -4.07
N ARG A 122 3.30 0.89 -4.12
CA ARG A 122 2.91 1.57 -5.36
C ARG A 122 2.48 3.01 -5.09
N ARG A 123 2.34 3.79 -6.16
CA ARG A 123 1.64 5.07 -6.09
C ARG A 123 0.17 4.85 -5.68
N PRO A 124 -0.41 5.74 -4.86
CA PRO A 124 -1.82 5.66 -4.53
C PRO A 124 -2.70 5.93 -5.75
N ALA A 125 -3.82 5.22 -5.82
CA ALA A 125 -4.92 5.54 -6.70
C ALA A 125 -5.61 6.83 -6.20
N PRO A 126 -6.28 7.59 -7.09
CA PRO A 126 -6.95 8.84 -6.69
C PRO A 126 -7.95 8.67 -5.52
N ALA A 127 -8.64 7.53 -5.44
CA ALA A 127 -9.60 7.25 -4.38
C ALA A 127 -8.96 6.97 -3.01
N GLU A 128 -7.65 6.71 -2.96
CA GLU A 128 -6.91 6.43 -1.72
C GLU A 128 -6.29 7.70 -1.12
N LEU A 129 -6.27 8.79 -1.88
CA LEU A 129 -5.75 10.07 -1.42
C LEU A 129 -6.82 10.83 -0.61
N PRO A 130 -6.40 11.61 0.40
CA PRO A 130 -7.31 12.53 1.07
C PRO A 130 -7.96 13.51 0.06
N PRO A 131 -9.23 13.92 0.27
CA PRO A 131 -9.98 14.74 -0.68
C PRO A 131 -9.25 16.01 -1.14
N GLU A 132 -8.51 16.65 -0.24
CA GLU A 132 -7.72 17.85 -0.50
C GLU A 132 -6.58 17.63 -1.52
N HIS A 133 -6.08 16.40 -1.66
CA HIS A 133 -5.01 16.04 -2.59
C HIS A 133 -5.51 15.49 -3.93
N THR A 134 -6.83 15.33 -4.10
CA THR A 134 -7.42 14.80 -5.35
C THR A 134 -7.63 15.87 -6.43
N LYS A 135 -7.72 17.15 -6.07
CA LYS A 135 -8.06 18.25 -7.01
C LYS A 135 -6.88 18.81 -7.82
N GLN A 136 -5.64 18.43 -7.53
CA GLN A 136 -4.45 19.05 -8.12
C GLN A 136 -3.94 18.40 -9.43
N ARG A 137 -4.71 17.49 -10.05
CA ARG A 137 -4.34 16.86 -11.33
C ARG A 137 -5.46 17.01 -12.36
N GLN A 138 -5.71 18.23 -12.80
CA GLN A 138 -6.23 18.46 -14.15
C GLN A 138 -5.17 19.27 -14.91
N PRO A 139 -4.72 18.81 -16.09
CA PRO A 139 -3.80 19.55 -16.93
C PRO A 139 -4.41 20.87 -17.43
#